data_AF-A0A1F6EXI7-F1
#
_entry.id   AF-A0A1F6EXI7-F1
#
_cell.length_a   1.000
_cell.length_b   1.000
_cell.length_c   1.000
_cell.angle_alpha   90.00
_cell.angle_beta   90.00
_cell.angle_gamma   90.00
#
_symmetry.space_group_name_H-M   'P 1'
#
loop_
_entity.id
_entity.type
_entity.pdbx_description
1 polymer ?
#
loop_
_entity_poly.entity_id
_entity_poly.type
_entity_poly.pdbx_seq_one_letter_code
_entity_poly.pdbx_strand_id
1 'polypeptide(L)'
;MGAEDGDSEGESGGDFSSRVPPRREIPHYHGDNTRILFVVSAIVLIVAQSTGAELPLSTTASVVAAVLLVVAAGITNPEQPGIHWLNAFFAIFGTLLFGTSAVSHYRAGIGFFDGSFVYTEALALLSLIALYFTTRTIRGIHISRRR
;
A
#
# COMPACT_ATOMS: atom_id res chain seq x y z
N MET A 1 58.66 -19.84 51.18
CA MET A 1 58.00 -18.60 51.65
C MET A 1 58.09 -17.61 50.51
N GLY A 2 57.08 -17.38 49.67
CA GLY A 2 55.78 -18.00 49.45
C GLY A 2 55.46 -17.81 47.96
N ALA A 3 54.73 -18.76 47.37
CA ALA A 3 54.08 -18.57 46.07
C ALA A 3 52.93 -17.57 46.25
N GLU A 4 52.64 -16.77 45.23
CA GLU A 4 51.27 -16.32 44.93
C GLU A 4 51.19 -15.79 43.50
N ASP A 5 50.42 -16.54 42.70
CA ASP A 5 49.83 -16.17 41.43
C ASP A 5 48.94 -14.93 41.60
N GLY A 6 48.86 -14.11 40.55
CA GLY A 6 48.06 -12.89 40.56
C GLY A 6 47.65 -12.49 39.16
N ASP A 7 46.82 -13.35 38.54
CA ASP A 7 46.05 -13.02 37.34
C ASP A 7 45.31 -11.70 37.53
N SER A 8 45.47 -10.78 36.58
CA SER A 8 44.55 -9.65 36.40
C SER A 8 44.43 -9.37 34.91
N GLU A 9 43.69 -10.25 34.24
CA GLU A 9 43.10 -10.01 32.94
C GLU A 9 42.14 -8.81 33.05
N GLY A 10 42.64 -7.63 32.67
CA GLY A 10 41.85 -6.42 32.56
C GLY A 10 40.84 -6.53 31.43
N GLU A 11 39.60 -6.83 31.81
CA GLU A 11 38.34 -6.46 31.18
C GLU A 11 38.39 -6.18 29.67
N SER A 12 38.09 -7.23 28.90
CA SER A 12 37.53 -7.12 27.56
C SER A 12 36.22 -6.34 27.65
N GLY A 13 36.31 -5.02 27.55
CA GLY A 13 35.19 -4.13 27.31
C GLY A 13 34.59 -4.47 25.96
N GLY A 14 33.67 -5.43 25.97
CA GLY A 14 32.89 -5.83 24.81
C GLY A 14 32.16 -4.61 24.29
N ASP A 15 32.70 -4.04 23.20
CA ASP A 15 32.05 -3.07 22.35
C ASP A 15 30.77 -3.71 21.81
N PHE A 16 29.70 -3.64 22.59
CA PHE A 16 28.32 -3.80 22.17
C PHE A 16 27.93 -2.57 21.35
N SER A 17 28.76 -2.18 20.37
CA SER A 17 28.27 -1.56 19.16
C SER A 17 27.33 -2.59 18.57
N SER A 18 26.05 -2.42 18.91
CA SER A 18 24.94 -3.07 18.26
C SER A 18 25.08 -2.74 16.78
N ARG A 19 25.77 -3.62 16.07
CA ARG A 19 25.84 -3.64 14.61
C ARG A 19 24.45 -4.02 14.16
N VAL A 20 23.52 -3.08 14.26
CA VAL A 20 22.26 -3.13 13.54
C VAL A 20 22.70 -3.33 12.10
N PRO A 21 22.47 -4.52 11.51
CA PRO A 21 22.90 -4.76 10.15
C PRO A 21 22.28 -3.66 9.29
N PRO A 22 23.06 -3.01 8.40
CA PRO A 22 22.55 -1.91 7.59
C PRO A 22 21.29 -2.41 6.89
N ARG A 23 20.17 -1.73 7.16
CA ARG A 23 18.88 -2.06 6.55
C ARG A 23 19.14 -2.02 5.05
N ARG A 24 19.05 -3.18 4.39
CA ARG A 24 19.14 -3.25 2.93
C ARG A 24 17.93 -2.50 2.39
N GLU A 25 18.08 -1.19 2.19
CA GLU A 25 17.11 -0.41 1.46
C GLU A 25 17.06 -1.00 0.06
N ILE A 26 16.01 -1.75 -0.22
CA ILE A 26 15.77 -2.27 -1.56
C ILE A 26 15.57 -1.03 -2.43
N PRO A 27 16.53 -0.69 -3.32
CA PRO A 27 16.40 0.51 -4.11
C PRO A 27 15.15 0.35 -4.98
N HIS A 28 14.22 1.31 -4.90
CA HIS A 28 12.96 1.38 -5.68
C HIS A 28 11.71 0.67 -5.12
N TYR A 29 11.62 0.44 -3.80
CA TYR A 29 10.36 0.03 -3.16
C TYR A 29 9.36 1.21 -3.05
N HIS A 30 8.17 1.09 -3.66
CA HIS A 30 7.08 2.07 -3.55
C HIS A 30 5.83 1.48 -2.91
N GLY A 31 5.98 0.34 -2.21
CA GLY A 31 4.85 -0.34 -1.58
C GLY A 31 4.21 0.49 -0.47
N ASP A 32 4.96 1.33 0.24
CA ASP A 32 4.42 2.22 1.28
C ASP A 32 3.38 3.20 0.74
N ASN A 33 3.61 3.78 -0.44
CA ASN A 33 2.63 4.64 -1.10
C ASN A 33 1.37 3.87 -1.47
N THR A 34 1.51 2.64 -1.96
CA THR A 34 0.36 1.79 -2.31
C THR A 34 -0.50 1.48 -1.08
N ARG A 35 0.14 1.22 0.07
CA ARG A 35 -0.56 0.95 1.33
C ARG A 35 -1.42 2.13 1.76
N ILE A 36 -0.84 3.34 1.74
CA ILE A 36 -1.56 4.57 2.05
C ILE A 36 -2.74 4.75 1.10
N LEU A 37 -2.52 4.59 -0.21
CA LEU A 37 -3.58 4.76 -1.20
C LEU A 37 -4.74 3.78 -1.00
N PHE A 38 -4.47 2.51 -0.67
CA PHE A 38 -5.53 1.53 -0.39
C PHE A 38 -6.31 1.83 0.89
N VAL A 39 -5.63 2.27 1.95
CA VAL A 39 -6.31 2.69 3.19
C VAL A 39 -7.18 3.91 2.93
N VAL A 40 -6.66 4.93 2.23
CA VAL A 40 -7.43 6.12 1.87
C VAL A 40 -8.62 5.75 1.00
N SER A 41 -8.45 4.92 -0.03
CA SER A 41 -9.56 4.45 -0.87
C SER A 41 -10.63 3.70 -0.06
N ALA A 42 -10.24 2.87 0.90
CA ALA A 42 -11.18 2.17 1.77
C ALA A 42 -11.98 3.17 2.64
N ILE A 43 -11.33 4.20 3.19
CA ILE A 43 -12.01 5.26 3.95
C ILE A 43 -12.98 6.02 3.04
N VAL A 44 -12.54 6.42 1.85
CA VAL A 44 -13.38 7.15 0.87
C VAL A 44 -14.61 6.31 0.50
N LEU A 45 -14.46 5.00 0.27
CA LEU A 45 -15.58 4.08 -0.01
C LEU A 45 -16.63 4.08 1.11
N ILE A 46 -16.18 3.97 2.37
CA ILE A 46 -17.10 3.95 3.52
C ILE A 46 -17.78 5.30 3.70
N VAL A 47 -17.04 6.41 3.56
CA VAL A 47 -17.60 7.75 3.67
C VAL A 47 -18.63 7.99 2.57
N ALA A 48 -18.32 7.65 1.32
CA ALA A 48 -19.22 7.79 0.18
C ALA A 48 -20.57 7.09 0.43
N GLN A 49 -20.53 5.80 0.79
CA GLN A 49 -21.73 5.04 1.16
C GLN A 49 -22.48 5.66 2.34
N SER A 50 -21.76 6.14 3.36
CA SER A 50 -22.38 6.76 4.55
C SER A 50 -23.08 8.09 4.23
N THR A 51 -22.61 8.83 3.22
CA THR A 51 -23.24 10.07 2.77
C THR A 51 -24.41 9.87 1.80
N GLY A 52 -24.70 8.62 1.43
CA GLY A 52 -25.75 8.29 0.46
C GLY A 52 -25.35 8.49 -1.00
N ALA A 53 -24.06 8.58 -1.30
CA ALA A 53 -23.57 8.71 -2.67
C ALA A 53 -23.84 7.44 -3.48
N GLU A 54 -24.27 7.59 -4.73
CA GLU A 54 -24.49 6.46 -5.63
C GLU A 54 -23.16 5.98 -6.21
N LEU A 55 -22.70 4.83 -5.72
CA LEU A 55 -21.50 4.16 -6.22
C LEU A 55 -21.86 2.98 -7.12
N PRO A 56 -20.95 2.55 -8.02
CA PRO A 56 -21.14 1.36 -8.86
C PRO A 56 -21.01 0.03 -8.08
N LEU A 57 -21.32 0.05 -6.79
CA LEU A 57 -21.24 -1.06 -5.86
C LEU A 57 -22.43 -0.99 -4.91
N SER A 58 -23.01 -2.14 -4.57
CA SER A 58 -23.94 -2.20 -3.44
C SER A 58 -23.24 -1.84 -2.14
N THR A 59 -24.01 -1.47 -1.10
CA THR A 59 -23.46 -1.16 0.22
C THR A 59 -22.62 -2.32 0.77
N THR A 60 -23.13 -3.56 0.70
CA THR A 60 -22.39 -4.76 1.11
C THR A 60 -21.11 -4.94 0.31
N ALA A 61 -21.16 -4.78 -1.01
CA ALA A 61 -19.98 -4.92 -1.85
C ALA A 61 -18.93 -3.84 -1.55
N SER A 62 -19.36 -2.62 -1.22
CA SER A 62 -18.46 -1.51 -0.83
C SER A 62 -17.75 -1.79 0.49
N VAL A 63 -18.45 -2.32 1.49
CA VAL A 63 -17.84 -2.71 2.78
C VAL A 63 -16.84 -3.85 2.58
N VAL A 64 -17.20 -4.87 1.80
CA VAL A 64 -16.30 -5.97 1.46
C VAL A 64 -15.06 -5.45 0.71
N ALA A 65 -15.24 -4.58 -0.28
CA ALA A 65 -14.14 -3.96 -1.01
C ALA A 65 -13.21 -3.16 -0.09
N ALA A 66 -13.76 -2.37 0.84
CA ALA A 66 -12.98 -1.63 1.82
C ALA A 66 -12.14 -2.55 2.72
N VAL A 67 -12.73 -3.65 3.21
CA VAL A 67 -12.00 -4.67 3.99
C VAL A 67 -10.87 -5.28 3.17
N LEU A 68 -11.14 -5.69 1.93
CA LEU A 68 -10.13 -6.27 1.03
C LEU A 68 -8.98 -5.31 0.76
N LEU A 69 -9.26 -4.02 0.55
CA LEU A 69 -8.24 -2.99 0.35
C LEU A 69 -7.38 -2.79 1.60
N VAL A 70 -7.98 -2.73 2.79
CA VAL A 70 -7.23 -2.60 4.06
C VAL A 70 -6.39 -3.83 4.35
N VAL A 71 -6.93 -5.04 4.11
CA VAL A 71 -6.17 -6.29 4.25
C VAL A 71 -4.99 -6.30 3.28
N ALA A 72 -5.21 -5.95 2.01
CA ALA A 72 -4.14 -5.82 1.01
C ALA A 72 -3.07 -4.82 1.46
N ALA A 73 -3.45 -3.67 2.00
CA ALA A 73 -2.53 -2.68 2.55
C ALA A 73 -1.74 -3.20 3.77
N GLY A 74 -2.38 -4.00 4.63
CA GLY A 74 -1.76 -4.58 5.81
C GLY A 74 -0.71 -5.64 5.48
N ILE A 75 -0.99 -6.50 4.49
CA ILE A 75 -0.08 -7.59 4.10
C ILE A 75 1.03 -7.14 3.14
N THR A 76 0.92 -5.96 2.52
CA THR A 76 1.92 -5.43 1.59
C THR A 76 3.29 -5.28 2.25
N ASN A 77 4.24 -6.12 1.82
CA ASN A 77 5.59 -6.22 2.39
C ASN A 77 6.62 -6.41 1.26
N PRO A 78 7.79 -5.71 1.27
CA PRO A 78 8.85 -5.89 0.27
C PRO A 78 9.33 -7.34 0.07
N GLU A 79 9.31 -8.16 1.12
CA GLU A 79 9.83 -9.53 1.08
C GLU A 79 8.95 -10.50 0.26
N GLN A 80 7.70 -10.12 -0.05
CA GLN A 80 6.72 -11.01 -0.69
C GLN A 80 6.31 -10.49 -2.07
N PRO A 81 7.04 -10.86 -3.15
CA PRO A 81 6.78 -10.32 -4.50
C PRO A 81 5.38 -10.64 -5.05
N GLY A 82 4.75 -11.72 -4.57
CA GLY A 82 3.39 -12.09 -4.96
C GLY A 82 2.32 -11.07 -4.54
N ILE A 83 2.50 -10.40 -3.41
CA ILE A 83 1.51 -9.43 -2.90
C ILE A 83 1.44 -8.20 -3.80
N HIS A 84 2.54 -7.82 -4.44
CA HIS A 84 2.54 -6.70 -5.38
C HIS A 84 1.67 -6.97 -6.61
N TRP A 85 1.56 -8.22 -7.07
CA TRP A 85 0.63 -8.60 -8.14
C TRP A 85 -0.83 -8.55 -7.69
N LEU A 86 -1.13 -8.97 -6.46
CA LEU A 86 -2.46 -8.82 -5.88
C LEU A 86 -2.87 -7.34 -5.76
N ASN A 87 -1.95 -6.48 -5.33
CA ASN A 87 -2.20 -5.05 -5.28
C ASN A 87 -2.44 -4.47 -6.68
N ALA A 88 -1.65 -4.88 -7.68
CA ALA A 88 -1.89 -4.47 -9.06
C ALA A 88 -3.28 -4.92 -9.54
N PHE A 89 -3.72 -6.14 -9.20
CA PHE A 89 -5.07 -6.61 -9.51
C PHE A 89 -6.15 -5.71 -8.90
N PHE A 90 -6.08 -5.40 -7.61
CA PHE A 90 -7.05 -4.49 -6.98
C PHE A 90 -7.02 -3.08 -7.57
N ALA A 91 -5.84 -2.56 -7.88
CA ALA A 91 -5.70 -1.24 -8.49
C ALA A 91 -6.27 -1.20 -9.92
N ILE A 92 -6.03 -2.23 -10.74
CA ILE A 92 -6.66 -2.38 -12.07
C ILE A 92 -8.18 -2.44 -11.93
N PHE A 93 -8.68 -3.31 -11.05
CA PHE A 93 -10.12 -3.49 -10.86
C PHE A 93 -10.79 -2.19 -10.41
N GLY A 94 -10.22 -1.50 -9.42
CA GLY A 94 -10.70 -0.19 -8.98
C GLY A 94 -10.67 0.87 -10.09
N THR A 95 -9.57 0.91 -10.87
CA THR A 95 -9.43 1.88 -11.98
C THR A 95 -10.50 1.66 -13.04
N LEU A 96 -10.73 0.40 -13.42
CA LEU A 96 -11.73 0.07 -14.43
C LEU A 96 -13.15 0.34 -13.90
N LEU A 97 -13.46 -0.10 -12.69
CA LEU A 97 -14.78 0.06 -12.11
C LEU A 97 -15.12 1.54 -11.91
N PHE A 98 -14.33 2.25 -11.11
CA PHE A 98 -14.63 3.64 -10.77
C PHE A 98 -14.32 4.59 -11.93
N GLY A 99 -13.28 4.34 -12.72
CA GLY A 99 -12.94 5.20 -13.87
C GLY A 99 -13.98 5.16 -14.97
N THR A 100 -14.53 3.99 -15.30
CA THR A 100 -15.63 3.92 -16.29
C THR A 100 -16.91 4.55 -15.77
N SER A 101 -17.24 4.34 -14.49
CA SER A 101 -18.38 4.99 -13.84
C SER A 101 -18.22 6.51 -13.79
N ALA A 102 -17.05 7.03 -13.44
CA ALA A 102 -16.79 8.47 -13.38
C ALA A 102 -16.96 9.14 -14.76
N VAL A 103 -16.42 8.52 -15.82
CA VAL A 103 -16.62 8.99 -17.19
C VAL A 103 -18.11 8.94 -17.59
N SER A 104 -18.83 7.90 -17.17
CA SER A 104 -20.28 7.80 -17.39
C SER A 104 -21.05 8.91 -16.69
N HIS A 105 -20.74 9.20 -15.43
CA HIS A 105 -21.36 10.27 -14.63
C HIS A 105 -21.12 11.65 -15.28
N TYR A 106 -19.89 11.91 -15.72
CA TYR A 106 -19.54 13.12 -16.45
C TYR A 106 -20.36 13.26 -17.74
N ARG A 107 -20.49 12.18 -18.52
CA ARG A 107 -21.27 12.16 -19.77
C ARG A 107 -22.78 12.31 -19.55
N ALA A 108 -23.28 11.81 -18.43
CA ALA A 108 -24.68 11.95 -18.03
C ALA A 108 -25.03 13.37 -17.54
N GLY A 109 -24.03 14.26 -17.42
CA GLY A 109 -24.25 15.64 -16.98
C GLY A 109 -24.48 15.76 -15.48
N ILE A 110 -24.05 14.78 -14.68
CA ILE A 110 -24.09 14.87 -13.22
C ILE A 110 -23.20 16.05 -12.79
N GLY A 111 -23.71 16.87 -11.87
CA GLY A 111 -23.01 18.07 -11.43
C GLY A 111 -21.66 17.74 -10.79
N PHE A 112 -20.65 18.59 -11.03
CA PHE A 112 -19.30 18.41 -10.46
C PHE A 112 -19.25 18.39 -8.93
N PHE A 113 -20.26 18.96 -8.25
CA PHE A 113 -20.37 18.98 -6.79
C PHE A 113 -21.32 17.91 -6.25
N ASP A 114 -21.87 17.05 -7.11
CA ASP A 114 -22.63 15.90 -6.67
C ASP A 114 -21.71 14.90 -5.95
N GLY A 115 -22.12 14.45 -4.76
CA GLY A 115 -21.32 13.52 -3.97
C GLY A 115 -20.96 12.25 -4.75
N SER A 116 -21.91 11.71 -5.52
CA SER A 116 -21.71 10.49 -6.32
C SER A 116 -20.64 10.67 -7.37
N PHE A 117 -20.59 11.84 -8.03
CA PHE A 117 -19.50 12.17 -8.95
C PHE A 117 -18.17 12.32 -8.22
N VAL A 118 -18.12 13.14 -7.18
CA VAL A 118 -16.87 13.47 -6.45
C VAL A 118 -16.22 12.22 -5.86
N TYR A 119 -16.98 11.35 -5.19
CA TYR A 119 -16.43 10.13 -4.59
C TYR A 119 -15.99 9.12 -5.64
N THR A 120 -16.77 8.93 -6.71
CA THR A 120 -16.42 8.00 -7.79
C THR A 120 -15.17 8.46 -8.53
N GLU A 121 -15.05 9.76 -8.84
CA GLU A 121 -13.85 10.35 -9.45
C GLU A 121 -12.64 10.22 -8.51
N ALA A 122 -12.79 10.52 -7.22
CA ALA A 122 -11.70 10.38 -6.25
C ALA A 122 -11.19 8.94 -6.16
N LEU A 123 -12.09 7.94 -6.11
CA LEU A 123 -11.73 6.52 -6.10
C LEU A 123 -11.06 6.10 -7.41
N ALA A 124 -11.51 6.61 -8.56
CA ALA A 124 -10.88 6.38 -9.85
C ALA A 124 -9.43 6.89 -9.87
N LEU A 125 -9.19 8.12 -9.40
CA LEU A 125 -7.85 8.70 -9.35
C LEU A 125 -6.94 7.99 -8.36
N LEU A 126 -7.42 7.70 -7.15
CA LEU A 126 -6.66 6.95 -6.15
C LEU A 126 -6.25 5.57 -6.65
N SER A 127 -7.17 4.84 -7.30
CA SER A 127 -6.89 3.52 -7.86
C SER A 127 -5.91 3.59 -9.04
N LEU A 128 -6.01 4.59 -9.90
CA LEU A 128 -5.06 4.81 -11.00
C LEU A 128 -3.65 5.14 -10.49
N ILE A 129 -3.54 5.97 -9.45
CA ILE A 129 -2.25 6.29 -8.82
C ILE A 129 -1.68 5.03 -8.13
N ALA A 130 -2.52 4.23 -7.46
CA ALA A 130 -2.10 2.95 -6.89
C ALA A 130 -1.62 1.98 -7.97
N LEU A 131 -2.25 1.98 -9.15
CA LEU A 131 -1.83 1.17 -10.29
C LEU A 131 -0.43 1.59 -10.78
N TYR A 132 -0.16 2.89 -10.85
CA TYR A 132 1.16 3.41 -11.19
C TYR A 132 2.25 2.95 -10.20
N PHE A 133 2.02 3.07 -8.89
CA PHE A 133 3.02 2.67 -7.89
C PHE A 133 3.23 1.16 -7.81
N THR A 134 2.16 0.37 -7.94
CA THR A 134 2.24 -1.10 -7.96
C THR A 134 3.02 -1.61 -9.17
N THR A 135 2.73 -1.09 -10.37
CA THR A 135 3.47 -1.43 -11.59
C THR A 135 4.94 -1.01 -11.52
N ARG A 136 5.24 0.17 -10.97
CA ARG A 136 6.64 0.61 -10.73
C ARG A 136 7.37 -0.33 -9.76
N THR A 137 6.69 -0.80 -8.72
CA THR A 137 7.27 -1.75 -7.73
C THR A 137 7.54 -3.11 -8.37
N ILE A 138 6.57 -3.67 -9.12
CA ILE A 138 6.74 -4.94 -9.84
C ILE A 138 7.92 -4.85 -10.81
N ARG A 139 8.03 -3.75 -11.57
CA ARG A 139 9.16 -3.51 -12.48
C ARG A 139 10.49 -3.46 -11.73
N GLY A 140 10.54 -2.76 -10.60
CA GLY A 140 11.74 -2.66 -9.76
C GLY A 140 12.22 -4.03 -9.27
N ILE A 141 11.30 -4.85 -8.76
CA ILE A 141 11.58 -6.22 -8.29
C ILE A 141 12.06 -7.13 -9.43
N HIS A 142 11.45 -7.03 -10.61
CA HIS A 142 11.85 -7.86 -11.75
C HIS A 142 13.24 -7.50 -12.28
N ILE A 143 13.64 -6.22 -12.19
CA ILE A 143 14.99 -5.78 -12.56
C ILE A 143 16.03 -6.22 -11.51
N SER A 144 15.73 -6.11 -10.21
CA SER A 144 16.67 -6.48 -9.15
C SER A 144 16.95 -7.99 -9.10
N ARG A 145 15.98 -8.84 -9.46
CA ARG A 145 16.14 -10.31 -9.48
C ARG A 145 17.04 -10.84 -10.61
N ARG A 146 17.46 -9.99 -11.57
CA ARG A 146 18.31 -10.38 -12.72
C ARG A 146 19.80 -10.01 -12.56
N ARG A 147 20.23 -9.53 -11.39
CA ARG A 147 21.64 -9.38 -11.01
C ARG A 147 21.98 -10.39 -9.93
#